data_AF-A0A1B1R253-F1
#
_entry.id   AF-A0A1B1R253-F1
#
_cell.length_a   1.000
_cell.length_b   1.000
_cell.length_c   1.000
_cell.angle_alpha   90.00
_cell.angle_beta   90.00
_cell.angle_gamma   90.00
#
_symmetry.space_group_name_H-M   'P 1'
#
loop_
_entity.id
_entity.type
_entity.pdbx_description
1 polymer ?
#
loop_
_entity_poly.entity_id
_entity_poly.type
_entity_poly.pdbx_seq_one_letter_code
_entity_poly.pdbx_strand_id
1 'polypeptide(L)'
;QSAYAQIVHYGMNEKVGNVSYDMPQPGEMVIDKPYSEKTAELIDSEVRHLINSAHVYTTELLTKHKDDITKVAERLLKQEVLSRDDMIELLGARPFPEKS
;
A
#
# COMPACT_ATOMS: atom_id res chain seq x y z
N GLN A 1 -6.93 3.02 5.41
CA GLN A 1 -6.53 4.29 6.06
C GLN A 1 -5.37 4.98 5.33
N SER A 2 -4.28 4.28 4.97
CA SER A 2 -3.12 4.91 4.28
C SER A 2 -3.47 5.67 2.98
N ALA A 3 -4.33 5.12 2.12
CA ALA A 3 -4.74 5.79 0.87
C ALA A 3 -5.47 7.13 1.09
N TYR A 4 -6.41 7.16 2.04
CA TYR A 4 -7.11 8.39 2.42
C TYR A 4 -6.14 9.43 3.00
N ALA A 5 -5.16 9.00 3.80
CA ALA A 5 -4.17 9.92 4.35
C ALA A 5 -3.27 10.53 3.27
N GLN A 6 -2.83 9.74 2.28
CA GLN A 6 -2.05 10.25 1.15
C GLN A 6 -2.81 11.33 0.39
N ILE A 7 -4.09 11.08 0.11
CA ILE A 7 -4.89 11.95 -0.75
C ILE A 7 -5.38 13.19 0.01
N VAL A 8 -5.81 13.03 1.26
CA VAL A 8 -6.52 14.09 2.00
C VAL A 8 -5.64 14.82 3.00
N HIS A 9 -4.74 14.13 3.70
CA HIS A 9 -3.85 14.75 4.69
C HIS A 9 -2.54 15.24 4.07
N TYR A 10 -1.93 14.42 3.21
CA TYR A 10 -0.61 14.74 2.63
C TYR A 10 -0.68 15.48 1.30
N GLY A 11 -1.87 15.59 0.69
CA GLY A 11 -2.05 16.25 -0.60
C GLY A 11 -1.25 15.58 -1.73
N MET A 12 -1.00 14.27 -1.64
CA MET A 12 -0.25 13.47 -2.61
C MET A 12 -1.13 13.03 -3.80
N ASN A 13 -2.04 13.88 -4.25
CA ASN A 13 -2.91 13.60 -5.38
C ASN A 13 -3.07 14.83 -6.27
N GLU A 14 -2.82 14.68 -7.57
CA GLU A 14 -2.85 15.80 -8.52
C GLU A 14 -4.26 16.38 -8.74
N LYS A 15 -5.32 15.56 -8.64
CA LYS A 15 -6.71 16.00 -8.89
C LYS A 15 -7.34 16.68 -7.69
N VAL A 16 -7.05 16.19 -6.49
CA VAL A 16 -7.46 16.86 -5.23
C VAL A 16 -6.58 18.09 -4.98
N GLY A 17 -5.33 18.05 -5.44
CA GLY A 17 -4.35 19.11 -5.29
C GLY A 17 -3.55 19.01 -3.99
N ASN A 18 -2.62 19.94 -3.82
CA ASN A 18 -1.74 20.04 -2.65
C ASN A 18 -2.47 20.67 -1.44
N VAL A 19 -3.63 20.12 -1.09
CA VAL A 19 -4.47 20.60 0.02
C VAL A 19 -4.46 19.55 1.12
N SER A 20 -4.29 20.02 2.36
CA SER A 20 -4.43 19.19 3.55
C SER A 20 -5.77 19.49 4.21
N TYR A 21 -6.62 18.48 4.31
CA TYR A 21 -7.81 18.55 5.15
C TYR A 21 -7.56 17.78 6.43
N ASP A 22 -7.95 18.36 7.55
CA ASP A 22 -7.88 17.68 8.84
C ASP A 22 -9.02 16.66 8.90
N MET A 23 -8.66 15.38 9.00
CA MET A 23 -9.64 14.34 9.32
C MET A 23 -9.62 14.06 10.82
N PRO A 24 -10.80 13.84 11.42
CA PRO A 24 -10.89 13.45 12.81
C PRO A 24 -10.14 12.15 13.07
N GLN A 25 -9.42 12.09 14.18
CA GLN A 25 -8.72 10.89 14.60
C GLN A 25 -9.71 9.79 15.00
N PRO A 26 -9.29 8.51 14.97
CA PRO A 26 -10.15 7.42 15.44
C PRO A 26 -10.62 7.68 16.88
N GLY A 27 -11.92 7.97 17.06
CA GLY A 27 -12.52 8.30 18.36
C GLY A 27 -13.04 9.73 18.50
N GLU A 28 -12.75 10.62 17.54
CA GLU A 28 -13.33 11.97 17.49
C GLU A 28 -14.66 11.98 16.74
N MET A 29 -15.65 12.70 17.27
CA MET A 29 -16.91 12.95 16.55
C MET A 29 -16.63 13.79 15.31
N VAL A 30 -17.06 13.28 14.14
CA VAL A 30 -17.04 14.03 12.89
C VAL A 30 -18.15 15.08 12.94
N ILE A 31 -17.81 16.32 13.29
CA ILE A 31 -18.81 17.40 13.45
C ILE A 31 -19.19 17.99 12.08
N ASP A 32 -18.24 18.11 11.14
CA ASP A 32 -18.53 18.43 9.74
C ASP A 32 -17.32 18.14 8.85
N LYS A 33 -17.54 17.72 7.59
CA LYS A 33 -16.43 17.54 6.64
C LYS A 33 -15.97 18.92 6.14
N PRO A 34 -14.67 19.26 6.15
CA PRO A 34 -14.18 20.57 5.74
C PRO A 34 -14.17 20.79 4.20
N TYR A 35 -14.95 20.01 3.45
CA TYR A 35 -14.98 20.01 2.00
C TYR A 35 -16.38 19.70 1.46
N SER A 36 -16.67 20.16 0.25
CA SER A 36 -17.96 19.93 -0.40
C SER A 36 -18.19 18.45 -0.73
N GLU A 37 -19.45 18.04 -0.88
CA GLU A 37 -19.80 16.70 -1.34
C GLU A 37 -19.14 16.35 -2.69
N LYS A 38 -19.04 17.32 -3.61
CA LYS A 38 -18.33 17.14 -4.88
C LYS A 38 -16.86 16.78 -4.69
N THR A 39 -16.20 17.39 -3.69
CA THR A 39 -14.82 17.07 -3.33
C THR A 39 -14.73 15.70 -2.64
N ALA A 40 -15.72 15.34 -1.82
CA ALA A 40 -15.82 14.03 -1.20
C ALA A 40 -15.89 12.91 -2.24
N GLU A 41 -16.77 13.06 -3.24
CA GLU A 41 -16.89 12.13 -4.36
C GLU A 41 -15.58 12.00 -5.15
N LEU A 42 -14.89 13.13 -5.37
CA LEU A 42 -13.58 13.12 -6.04
C LEU A 42 -12.54 12.34 -5.22
N ILE A 43 -12.44 12.61 -3.92
CA ILE A 43 -11.53 11.90 -3.01
C ILE A 43 -11.79 10.40 -3.06
N ASP A 44 -13.05 9.97 -2.93
CA ASP A 44 -13.40 8.56 -2.97
C ASP A 44 -13.06 7.90 -4.31
N SER A 45 -13.22 8.63 -5.41
CA SER A 45 -12.84 8.15 -6.74
C SER A 45 -11.32 7.93 -6.87
N GLU A 46 -10.53 8.87 -6.33
CA GLU A 46 -9.07 8.82 -6.36
C GLU A 46 -8.50 7.77 -5.40
N VAL A 47 -9.12 7.60 -4.23
CA VAL A 47 -8.78 6.52 -3.29
C VAL A 47 -8.99 5.16 -3.96
N ARG A 48 -10.13 4.97 -4.63
CA ARG A 48 -10.42 3.73 -5.35
C ARG A 48 -9.41 3.51 -6.47
N HIS A 49 -9.07 4.57 -7.22
CA HIS A 49 -8.07 4.48 -8.28
C HIS A 49 -6.69 4.08 -7.74
N LEU A 50 -6.23 4.72 -6.67
CA LEU A 50 -4.95 4.42 -6.02
C LEU A 50 -4.88 2.97 -5.53
N ILE A 51 -5.94 2.48 -4.86
CA ILE A 51 -6.01 1.10 -4.37
C ILE A 51 -6.00 0.11 -5.54
N ASN A 52 -6.78 0.37 -6.58
CA ASN A 52 -6.82 -0.49 -7.77
C ASN A 52 -5.46 -0.56 -8.46
N SER A 53 -4.79 0.58 -8.65
CA SER A 53 -3.46 0.64 -9.25
C SER A 53 -2.42 -0.13 -8.41
N ALA A 54 -2.45 0.03 -7.09
CA ALA A 54 -1.58 -0.74 -6.19
C ALA A 54 -1.88 -2.25 -6.24
N HIS A 55 -3.16 -2.63 -6.34
CA HIS A 55 -3.57 -4.03 -6.45
C HIS A 55 -3.10 -4.66 -7.76
N VAL A 56 -3.30 -3.97 -8.89
CA VAL A 56 -2.84 -4.43 -10.21
C VAL A 56 -1.32 -4.56 -10.21
N TYR A 57 -0.59 -3.53 -9.79
CA TYR A 57 0.86 -3.55 -9.70
C TYR A 57 1.39 -4.72 -8.84
N THR A 58 0.76 -4.94 -7.68
CA THR A 58 1.15 -6.05 -6.79
C THR A 58 0.87 -7.39 -7.43
N THR A 59 -0.28 -7.55 -8.09
CA THR A 59 -0.65 -8.79 -8.79
C THR A 59 0.33 -9.08 -9.92
N GLU A 60 0.71 -8.08 -10.71
CA GLU A 60 1.71 -8.21 -11.77
C GLU A 60 3.09 -8.58 -11.22
N LEU A 61 3.52 -7.93 -10.12
CA LEU A 61 4.77 -8.23 -9.46
C LEU A 61 4.81 -9.68 -8.94
N LEU A 62 3.76 -10.12 -8.25
CA LEU A 62 3.65 -11.49 -7.74
C LEU A 62 3.59 -12.50 -8.89
N THR A 63 2.89 -12.19 -9.98
CA THR A 63 2.80 -13.07 -11.16
C THR A 63 4.15 -13.19 -11.85
N LYS A 64 4.90 -12.08 -11.98
CA LYS A 64 6.26 -12.07 -12.53
C LYS A 64 7.23 -12.92 -11.72
N HIS A 65 7.06 -12.94 -10.40
CA HIS A 65 7.89 -13.70 -9.45
C HIS A 65 7.21 -14.97 -8.93
N LYS A 66 6.26 -15.54 -9.70
CA LYS A 66 5.44 -16.68 -9.25
C LYS A 66 6.28 -17.91 -8.89
N ASP A 67 7.34 -18.18 -9.65
CA ASP A 67 8.24 -19.31 -9.40
C ASP A 67 9.00 -19.14 -8.08
N ASP A 68 9.44 -17.93 -7.79
CA ASP A 68 10.13 -17.58 -6.55
C ASP A 68 9.21 -17.68 -5.33
N ILE A 69 7.96 -17.21 -5.47
CA ILE A 69 6.92 -17.37 -4.44
C ILE A 69 6.64 -18.85 -4.18
N THR A 70 6.58 -19.67 -5.24
CA THR A 70 6.34 -21.11 -5.11
C THR A 70 7.45 -21.79 -4.31
N LYS A 71 8.73 -21.45 -4.57
CA LYS A 71 9.86 -21.97 -3.78
C LYS A 71 9.75 -21.61 -2.31
N VAL A 72 9.41 -20.36 -2.00
CA VAL A 72 9.26 -19.88 -0.62
C VAL A 72 8.08 -20.58 0.07
N ALA A 73 6.96 -20.75 -0.62
CA ALA A 73 5.79 -21.46 -0.11
C ALA A 73 6.10 -22.94 0.18
N GLU A 74 6.78 -23.63 -0.73
CA GLU A 74 7.21 -25.03 -0.51
C GLU A 74 8.17 -25.16 0.67
N ARG A 75 9.05 -24.18 0.88
CA ARG A 75 9.93 -24.16 2.06
C ARG A 75 9.14 -23.96 3.34
N LEU A 76 8.17 -23.03 3.37
CA LEU A 76 7.29 -22.79 4.52
C LEU A 76 6.45 -24.02 4.91
N LEU A 77 6.06 -24.84 3.94
CA LEU A 77 5.38 -26.11 4.23
C LEU A 77 6.29 -27.14 4.92
N LYS A 78 7.61 -27.06 4.73
CA LYS A 78 8.60 -27.94 5.36
C LYS A 78 9.14 -27.36 6.68
N GLN A 79 9.20 -26.04 6.80
CA GLN A 79 9.68 -25.32 7.96
C GLN A 79 8.73 -24.18 8.30
N GLU A 80 8.16 -24.21 9.50
CA GLU A 80 7.14 -23.24 9.94
C GLU A 80 7.63 -21.80 9.99
N VAL A 81 8.95 -21.59 10.10
CA VAL A 81 9.58 -20.27 10.19
C VAL A 81 10.75 -20.19 9.21
N LEU A 82 10.80 -19.11 8.43
CA LEU A 82 11.95 -18.76 7.59
C LEU A 82 12.70 -17.57 8.17
N SER A 83 14.01 -17.70 8.26
CA SER A 83 14.91 -16.60 8.62
C SER A 83 15.30 -15.77 7.39
N ARG A 84 15.95 -14.63 7.62
CA ARG A 84 16.51 -13.81 6.54
C ARG A 84 17.55 -14.57 5.71
N ASP A 85 18.34 -15.43 6.35
CA ASP A 85 19.38 -16.19 5.67
C ASP A 85 18.77 -17.27 4.77
N ASP A 86 17.69 -17.93 5.20
CA ASP A 86 16.92 -18.87 4.36
C ASP A 86 16.36 -18.19 3.10
N MET A 87 15.90 -16.94 3.23
CA MET A 87 15.41 -16.16 2.09
C MET A 87 16.52 -15.79 1.11
N ILE A 88 17.72 -15.48 1.60
CA ILE A 88 18.90 -15.20 0.75
C ILE A 88 19.38 -16.48 0.07
N GLU A 89 19.33 -17.62 0.73
CA GLU A 89 19.64 -18.92 0.11
C GLU A 89 18.65 -19.24 -1.02
N LEU A 90 17.35 -18.99 -0.81
CA LEU A 90 16.30 -19.30 -1.79
C LEU A 90 16.23 -18.32 -2.96
N LEU A 91 16.35 -17.02 -2.70
CA LEU A 91 16.08 -15.94 -3.66
C LEU A 91 17.34 -15.18 -4.09
N GLY A 92 18.47 -15.45 -3.46
CA GLY A 92 19.71 -14.69 -3.63
C GLY A 92 19.75 -13.41 -2.80
N ALA A 93 20.85 -12.67 -2.95
CA ALA A 93 21.03 -11.39 -2.27
C ALA A 93 20.01 -10.35 -2.77
N ARG A 94 19.46 -9.56 -1.84
CA ARG A 94 18.52 -8.49 -2.18
C ARG A 94 19.17 -7.50 -3.15
N PRO A 95 18.54 -7.19 -4.30
CA PRO A 95 19.11 -6.29 -5.31
C PRO A 95 19.06 -4.80 -4.93
N PHE A 96 18.67 -4.48 -3.70
CA PHE A 96 18.58 -3.13 -3.17
C PHE A 96 19.43 -3.03 -1.90
N PRO A 97 20.17 -1.92 -1.71
CA PRO A 97 20.97 -1.73 -0.51
C PRO A 97 20.06 -1.74 0.72
N GLU A 98 20.48 -2.47 1.75
CA GLU A 98 19.81 -2.36 3.04
C GLU A 98 20.12 -1.00 3.66
N LYS A 99 19.08 -0.34 4.14
CA LYS A 99 19.24 0.81 5.02
C LYS A 99 19.43 0.23 6.43
N SER A 100 20.67 0.27 6.92
CA SER A 100 20.96 0.10 8.35
C SER A 100 20.27 1.18 9.18
#